data_AF-A0ABD7X3F6-F1
#
_entry.id   AF-A0ABD7X3F6-F1
#
_cell.length_a   1.000
_cell.length_b   1.000
_cell.length_c   1.000
_cell.angle_alpha   90.00
_cell.angle_beta   90.00
_cell.angle_gamma   90.00
#
_symmetry.space_group_name_H-M   'P 1'
#
loop_
_entity.id
_entity.type
_entity.pdbx_description
1 polymer ?
#
loop_
_entity_poly.entity_id
_entity_poly.type
_entity_poly.pdbx_seq_one_letter_code
_entity_poly.pdbx_strand_id
1 'polypeptide(L)'
;MITKDITQSTFPKKLVALPTSCNDVVYYPAKLADLAIEETYTVFQTLSQKSGLSYLVVTQPRTAKIVLAGSKVLINEVYHSIPWPTYKIADGDNKFTYKESPSLQALEDYFIQLKEQ
;
A
#
# COMPACT_ATOMS: atom_id res chain seq x y z
N MET A 1 -32.81 26.51 20.64
CA MET A 1 -31.82 26.66 19.54
C MET A 1 -30.54 25.99 20.02
N ILE A 2 -30.19 24.77 19.57
CA ILE A 2 -29.43 24.46 18.33
C ILE A 2 -28.02 25.08 18.46
N THR A 3 -26.88 24.36 18.52
CA THR A 3 -26.53 22.96 18.19
C THR A 3 -25.12 22.64 18.71
N LYS A 4 -24.90 21.36 19.03
CA LYS A 4 -23.68 20.55 18.75
C LYS A 4 -22.34 21.29 18.65
N ASP A 5 -21.47 21.06 19.63
CA ASP A 5 -20.06 20.81 19.33
C ASP A 5 -19.86 19.29 19.29
N ILE A 6 -19.95 18.76 18.06
CA ILE A 6 -19.51 17.41 17.74
C ILE A 6 -18.02 17.40 18.05
N THR A 7 -17.57 16.50 18.93
CA THR A 7 -16.16 16.20 19.12
C THR A 7 -15.54 15.96 17.75
N GLN A 8 -14.81 16.95 17.26
CA GLN A 8 -14.18 16.91 15.95
C GLN A 8 -13.08 15.85 16.06
N SER A 9 -13.43 14.61 15.68
CA SER A 9 -12.48 13.50 15.61
C SER A 9 -11.30 13.96 14.76
N THR A 10 -10.20 14.22 15.44
CA THR A 10 -8.94 14.61 14.83
C THR A 10 -8.48 13.39 14.05
N PHE A 11 -8.68 13.38 12.73
CA PHE A 11 -7.90 12.55 11.83
C PHE A 11 -6.70 13.38 11.38
N PRO A 12 -5.55 13.38 12.09
CA PRO A 12 -4.34 13.99 11.57
C PRO A 12 -3.65 12.97 10.66
N LYS A 13 -4.25 12.56 9.54
CA LYS A 13 -3.70 11.45 8.73
C LYS A 13 -4.27 11.42 7.32
N LYS A 14 -3.47 11.83 6.32
CA LYS A 14 -3.81 11.68 4.89
C LYS A 14 -3.63 10.21 4.50
N LEU A 15 -4.51 9.34 4.96
CA LEU A 15 -4.54 7.94 4.55
C LEU A 15 -5.51 7.77 3.38
N VAL A 16 -5.16 6.87 2.46
CA VAL A 16 -6.00 6.47 1.34
C VAL A 16 -6.58 5.10 1.65
N ALA A 17 -7.89 4.97 1.48
CA ALA A 17 -8.60 3.70 1.62
C ALA A 17 -8.38 2.83 0.37
N LEU A 18 -8.09 1.55 0.59
CA LEU A 18 -7.96 0.55 -0.45
C LEU A 18 -8.88 -0.65 -0.13
N PRO A 19 -9.96 -0.84 -0.91
CA PRO A 19 -10.80 -2.02 -0.77
C PRO A 19 -10.02 -3.30 -1.06
N THR A 20 -10.28 -4.35 -0.29
CA THR A 20 -9.63 -5.65 -0.41
C THR A 20 -10.60 -6.73 -0.87
N SER A 21 -10.06 -7.86 -1.36
CA SER A 21 -10.85 -9.00 -1.79
C SER A 21 -11.64 -9.68 -0.66
N CYS A 22 -11.29 -9.45 0.61
CA CYS A 22 -12.01 -10.03 1.77
C CYS A 22 -13.18 -9.17 2.26
N ASN A 23 -13.61 -8.19 1.47
CA ASN A 23 -14.65 -7.22 1.84
C ASN A 23 -14.27 -6.47 3.14
N ASP A 24 -13.00 -6.08 3.22
CA ASP A 24 -12.41 -5.19 4.22
C ASP A 24 -11.73 -4.01 3.52
N VAL A 25 -11.37 -2.97 4.27
CA VAL A 25 -10.66 -1.78 3.78
C VAL A 25 -9.35 -1.65 4.53
N VAL A 26 -8.24 -1.62 3.79
CA VAL A 26 -6.92 -1.29 4.33
C VAL A 26 -6.56 0.14 4.01
N TYR A 27 -5.67 0.73 4.81
CA TYR A 27 -5.28 2.13 4.68
C TYR A 27 -3.77 2.23 4.46
N TYR A 28 -3.36 3.16 3.59
CA TYR A 28 -1.95 3.46 3.33
C TYR A 28 -1.73 4.98 3.20
N PRO A 29 -0.51 5.50 3.38
CA PRO A 29 -0.24 6.93 3.29
C PRO A 29 -0.50 7.50 1.90
N ALA A 30 -1.20 8.63 1.82
CA ALA A 30 -1.41 9.37 0.57
C ALA A 30 -0.10 9.78 -0.08
N LYS A 31 0.96 10.00 0.71
CA LYS A 31 2.31 10.29 0.17
C LYS A 31 2.81 9.19 -0.79
N LEU A 32 2.43 7.93 -0.60
CA LEU A 32 2.78 6.86 -1.54
C LEU A 32 2.02 6.99 -2.87
N ALA A 33 0.80 7.52 -2.85
CA ALA A 33 0.05 7.83 -4.05
C ALA A 33 0.62 9.07 -4.77
N ASP A 34 1.04 10.09 -4.00
CA ASP A 34 1.69 11.30 -4.53
C ASP A 34 2.99 10.94 -5.27
N LEU A 35 3.82 10.07 -4.70
CA LEU A 35 5.05 9.56 -5.33
C LEU A 35 4.79 8.95 -6.72
N ALA A 36 3.69 8.23 -6.90
CA ALA A 36 3.37 7.63 -8.19
C ALA A 36 2.96 8.66 -9.26
N ILE A 37 2.52 9.86 -8.86
CA ILE A 37 2.30 10.99 -9.78
C ILE A 37 3.64 11.58 -10.24
N GLU A 38 4.66 11.52 -9.37
CA GLU A 38 6.06 11.92 -9.64
C GLU A 38 6.88 10.77 -10.25
N GLU A 39 6.22 9.80 -10.89
CA GLU A 39 6.86 8.64 -11.55
C GLU A 39 7.70 7.76 -10.61
N THR A 40 7.46 7.82 -9.30
CA THR A 40 8.05 6.93 -8.30
C THR A 40 7.07 5.81 -7.96
N TYR A 41 7.33 4.62 -8.52
CA TYR A 41 6.43 3.47 -8.42
C TYR A 41 6.78 2.60 -7.23
N THR A 42 5.87 2.47 -6.28
CA THR A 42 6.17 1.83 -4.99
C THR A 42 5.51 0.47 -4.85
N VAL A 43 6.13 -0.41 -4.05
CA VAL A 43 5.53 -1.65 -3.56
C VAL A 43 5.59 -1.68 -2.05
N PHE A 44 4.48 -2.03 -1.42
CA PHE A 44 4.41 -2.17 0.03
C PHE A 44 3.45 -3.28 0.45
N GLN A 45 3.56 -3.67 1.71
CA GLN A 45 2.70 -4.68 2.31
C GLN A 45 1.62 -4.02 3.15
N THR A 46 0.45 -4.63 3.21
CA THR A 46 -0.62 -4.24 4.14
C THR A 46 -1.38 -5.47 4.62
N LEU A 47 -2.12 -5.33 5.72
CA LEU A 47 -2.78 -6.43 6.43
C LEU A 47 -4.24 -6.06 6.71
N SER A 48 -5.17 -6.92 6.30
CA SER A 48 -6.55 -6.86 6.77
C SER A 48 -6.60 -7.38 8.20
N GLN A 49 -7.02 -6.51 9.13
CA GLN A 49 -7.24 -6.92 10.52
C GLN A 49 -8.47 -7.83 10.67
N LYS A 50 -9.42 -7.74 9.73
CA LYS A 50 -10.64 -8.56 9.72
C LYS A 50 -10.35 -10.02 9.38
N SER A 51 -9.58 -10.28 8.33
CA SER A 51 -9.35 -11.63 7.82
C SER A 51 -7.98 -12.22 8.18
N GLY A 52 -7.03 -11.38 8.60
CA GLY A 52 -5.63 -11.78 8.76
C GLY A 52 -4.87 -11.96 7.45
N LEU A 53 -5.52 -11.74 6.30
CA LEU A 53 -4.86 -11.76 5.00
C LEU A 53 -3.94 -10.57 4.85
N SER A 54 -2.75 -10.85 4.33
CA SER A 54 -1.80 -9.83 3.92
C SER A 54 -1.89 -9.61 2.41
N TYR A 55 -1.53 -8.41 1.99
CA TYR A 55 -1.60 -7.97 0.62
C TYR A 55 -0.28 -7.32 0.22
N LEU A 56 0.13 -7.59 -1.02
CA LEU A 56 1.17 -6.84 -1.69
C LEU A 56 0.49 -5.83 -2.62
N VAL A 57 0.84 -4.57 -2.44
CA VAL A 57 0.20 -3.44 -3.12
C VAL A 57 1.26 -2.69 -3.91
N VAL A 58 0.90 -2.29 -5.11
CA VAL A 58 1.72 -1.42 -5.96
C VAL A 58 1.03 -0.07 -6.16
N THR A 59 1.80 1.01 -6.21
CA THR A 59 1.30 2.33 -6.64
C THR A 59 1.65 2.57 -8.10
N GLN A 60 0.64 3.01 -8.84
CA GLN A 60 0.73 3.48 -10.21
C GLN A 60 0.15 4.90 -10.28
N PRO A 61 0.37 5.66 -11.36
CA PRO A 61 -0.19 7.00 -11.46
C PRO A 61 -1.71 6.95 -11.24
N ARG A 62 -2.18 7.71 -10.24
CA ARG A 62 -3.60 7.84 -9.88
C ARG A 62 -4.28 6.59 -9.29
N THR A 63 -3.55 5.51 -9.01
CA THR A 63 -4.15 4.29 -8.47
C THR A 63 -3.20 3.45 -7.63
N ALA A 64 -3.76 2.63 -6.74
CA ALA A 64 -3.03 1.56 -6.07
C ALA A 64 -3.73 0.23 -6.38
N LYS A 65 -2.96 -0.80 -6.66
CA LYS A 65 -3.47 -2.12 -7.05
C LYS A 65 -2.93 -3.18 -6.12
N ILE A 66 -3.82 -4.05 -5.63
CA ILE A 66 -3.44 -5.28 -4.96
C ILE A 66 -2.98 -6.26 -6.05
N VAL A 67 -1.70 -6.67 -5.99
CA VAL A 67 -1.12 -7.59 -6.98
C VAL A 67 -1.04 -9.01 -6.46
N LEU A 68 -1.01 -9.19 -5.13
CA LEU A 68 -1.01 -10.49 -4.48
C LEU A 68 -1.72 -10.42 -3.13
N ALA A 69 -2.46 -11.47 -2.78
CA ALA A 69 -3.12 -11.65 -1.49
C ALA A 69 -2.77 -13.04 -0.94
N GLY A 70 -2.52 -13.16 0.36
CA GLY A 70 -2.17 -14.44 0.94
C GLY A 70 -1.87 -14.38 2.43
N SER A 71 -1.21 -15.43 2.94
CA SER A 71 -0.73 -15.45 4.33
C SER A 71 0.34 -14.38 4.54
N LYS A 72 0.49 -13.92 5.79
CA LYS A 72 1.56 -12.98 6.15
C LYS A 72 2.94 -13.49 5.78
N VAL A 73 3.19 -14.80 5.94
CA VAL A 73 4.47 -15.44 5.61
C VAL A 73 4.75 -15.34 4.11
N LEU A 74 3.80 -15.76 3.28
CA LEU A 74 3.93 -15.71 1.82
C LEU A 74 4.19 -14.29 1.31
N ILE A 75 3.38 -13.32 1.75
CA ILE A 75 3.53 -11.92 1.34
C ILE A 75 4.86 -11.35 1.84
N ASN A 76 5.36 -11.79 2.99
CA ASN A 76 6.66 -11.41 3.51
C ASN A 76 7.82 -11.97 2.68
N GLU A 77 7.77 -13.24 2.31
CA GLU A 77 8.79 -13.87 1.46
C GLU A 77 8.85 -13.19 0.10
N VAL A 78 7.70 -13.01 -0.56
CA VAL A 78 7.62 -12.32 -1.86
C VAL A 78 8.12 -10.88 -1.75
N TYR A 79 7.72 -10.14 -0.72
CA TYR A 79 8.19 -8.75 -0.58
C TYR A 79 9.72 -8.66 -0.44
N HIS A 80 10.32 -9.56 0.34
CA HIS A 80 11.77 -9.57 0.55
C HIS A 80 12.55 -10.04 -0.68
N SER A 81 11.97 -10.87 -1.56
CA SER A 81 12.61 -11.32 -2.80
C SER A 81 12.62 -10.26 -3.91
N ILE A 82 11.80 -9.21 -3.81
CA ILE A 82 11.83 -8.09 -4.77
C ILE A 82 13.21 -7.42 -4.72
N PRO A 83 13.94 -7.31 -5.85
CA PRO A 83 15.34 -6.85 -5.87
C PRO A 83 15.51 -5.33 -5.72
N TRP A 84 14.42 -4.60 -5.52
CA TRP A 84 14.40 -3.15 -5.47
C TRP A 84 14.81 -2.58 -4.11
N PRO A 85 15.41 -1.37 -4.11
CA PRO A 85 15.78 -0.67 -2.89
C PRO A 85 14.57 -0.42 -1.99
N THR A 86 14.80 -0.45 -0.68
CA THR A 86 13.78 -0.28 0.34
C THR A 86 13.94 1.06 1.04
N TYR A 87 12.86 1.81 1.13
CA TYR A 87 12.79 3.14 1.72
C TYR A 87 11.75 3.19 2.85
N LYS A 88 11.77 4.30 3.58
CA LYS A 88 10.82 4.56 4.67
C LYS A 88 10.20 5.93 4.48
N ILE A 89 8.89 6.00 4.69
CA ILE A 89 8.16 7.26 4.71
C ILE A 89 7.43 7.42 6.04
N ALA A 90 7.48 8.63 6.60
CA ALA A 90 6.75 8.99 7.80
C ALA A 90 5.39 9.61 7.43
N ASP A 91 4.35 9.15 8.10
CA ASP A 91 2.99 9.71 8.03
C ASP A 91 2.45 9.91 9.46
N GLY A 92 2.67 11.12 9.99
CA GLY A 92 2.50 11.40 11.42
C GLY A 92 3.43 10.53 12.26
N ASP A 93 2.85 9.83 13.24
CA ASP A 93 3.59 8.90 14.13
C ASP A 93 3.91 7.55 13.46
N ASN A 94 3.34 7.28 12.29
CA ASN A 94 3.50 6.00 11.62
C ASN A 94 4.68 6.03 10.65
N LYS A 95 5.44 4.93 10.61
CA LYS A 95 6.50 4.70 9.61
C LYS A 95 6.05 3.57 8.70
N PHE A 96 6.12 3.82 7.40
CA PHE A 96 5.79 2.85 6.36
C PHE A 96 7.04 2.52 5.57
N THR A 97 7.20 1.24 5.25
CA THR A 97 8.29 0.73 4.42
C THR A 97 7.76 0.39 3.05
N TYR A 98 8.47 0.82 2.02
CA TYR A 98 8.13 0.55 0.63
C TYR A 98 9.39 0.24 -0.17
N LYS A 99 9.22 -0.47 -1.28
CA LYS A 99 10.24 -0.69 -2.30
C LYS A 99 9.95 0.17 -3.50
N GLU A 100 10.98 0.62 -4.21
CA GLU A 100 10.83 1.51 -5.36
C GLU A 100 11.27 0.81 -6.64
N SER A 101 10.34 0.61 -7.57
CA SER A 101 10.67 0.09 -8.89
C SER A 101 11.40 1.12 -9.72
N PRO A 102 12.42 0.73 -10.52
CA PRO A 102 13.14 1.65 -11.39
C PRO A 102 12.29 2.24 -12.52
N SER A 103 11.16 1.62 -12.86
CA SER A 103 10.18 2.15 -13.82
C SER A 103 8.81 1.46 -13.67
N LEU A 104 7.78 2.02 -14.32
CA LEU A 104 6.47 1.38 -14.40
C LEU A 104 6.55 0.04 -15.13
N GLN A 105 7.33 -0.04 -16.21
CA GLN A 105 7.50 -1.27 -16.98
C GLN A 105 8.14 -2.37 -16.13
N ALA A 106 9.22 -2.04 -15.40
CA ALA A 106 9.88 -3.01 -14.52
C ALA A 106 8.94 -3.51 -13.41
N LEU A 107 8.04 -2.64 -12.92
CA LEU A 107 7.02 -3.00 -11.95
C LEU A 107 6.04 -4.03 -12.52
N GLU A 108 5.52 -3.74 -13.71
CA GLU A 108 4.54 -4.58 -14.39
C GLU A 108 5.13 -5.92 -14.81
N ASP A 109 6.32 -5.92 -15.42
CA ASP A 109 7.03 -7.14 -15.85
C ASP A 109 7.27 -8.09 -14.68
N TYR A 110 7.73 -7.55 -13.54
CA TYR A 110 7.98 -8.36 -12.34
C TYR A 110 6.71 -9.09 -11.86
N PHE A 111 5.58 -8.39 -11.79
CA PHE A 111 4.33 -8.97 -11.31
C PHE A 111 3.56 -9.78 -12.36
N ILE A 112 3.87 -9.62 -13.65
CA ILE A 112 3.42 -10.55 -14.70
C ILE A 112 4.14 -11.88 -14.53
N GLN A 113 5.48 -11.86 -14.46
CA GLN A 113 6.30 -13.07 -14.29
C GLN A 113 5.97 -13.83 -13.00
N LEU A 114 5.65 -13.12 -11.91
CA LEU A 114 5.25 -13.74 -10.65
C LEU A 114 3.93 -14.54 -10.75
N LYS A 115 3.02 -14.14 -11.65
CA LYS A 115 1.73 -14.84 -11.84
C LYS A 115 1.83 -16.07 -12.74
N GLU A 116 2.89 -16.17 -13.52
CA GLU A 116 3.14 -17.30 -14.44
C GLU A 116 3.89 -18.46 -13.77
N GLN A 117 4.32 -18.29 -12.53
CA GLN A 117 4.94 -19.33 -11.68
C GLN A 117 3.88 -20.13 -10.93
#